data_AF-A0A9E3JD04-F1
#
_entry.id   AF-A0A9E3JD04-F1
#
_cell.length_a   1.000
_cell.length_b   1.000
_cell.length_c   1.000
_cell.angle_alpha   90.00
_cell.angle_beta   90.00
_cell.angle_gamma   90.00
#
_symmetry.space_group_name_H-M   'P 1'
#
loop_
_entity.id
_entity.type
_entity.pdbx_description
1 polymer ?
#
loop_
_entity_poly.entity_id
_entity_poly.type
_entity_poly.pdbx_seq_one_letter_code
_entity_poly.pdbx_strand_id
1 'polypeptide(L)'
;MNASVRLSVSSLRAHKRRFAGTFLAVFLGVAFLAGTLVMGDTLRAGFDTMFGNATSGTDAVVRSAGAITTPGESQGVREPVDTDLVRTVEQVPGVAAAAPDIQGA
;
A
#
# COMPACT_ATOMS: atom_id res chain seq x y z
N MET A 1 18.98 -34.55 -24.64
CA MET A 1 19.01 -33.79 -23.37
C MET A 1 18.63 -34.60 -22.12
N ASN A 2 18.64 -35.94 -22.04
CA ASN A 2 17.80 -36.61 -21.00
C ASN A 2 18.47 -37.74 -20.16
N ALA A 3 19.78 -37.98 -20.27
CA ALA A 3 20.41 -39.07 -19.51
C ALA A 3 20.71 -38.68 -18.04
N SER A 4 21.27 -37.50 -17.83
CA SER A 4 21.62 -36.96 -16.51
C SER A 4 20.40 -36.74 -15.62
N VAL A 5 19.34 -36.09 -16.13
CA VAL A 5 18.08 -35.87 -15.39
C VAL A 5 17.44 -37.20 -14.99
N ARG A 6 17.44 -38.20 -15.88
CA ARG A 6 16.85 -39.52 -15.59
C ARG A 6 17.63 -40.28 -14.52
N LEU A 7 18.96 -40.19 -14.52
CA LEU A 7 19.83 -40.73 -13.48
C LEU A 7 19.61 -40.02 -12.13
N SER A 8 19.50 -38.69 -12.13
CA SER A 8 19.18 -37.91 -10.93
C SER A 8 17.80 -38.24 -10.35
N VAL A 9 16.76 -38.39 -11.18
CA VAL A 9 15.41 -38.78 -10.72
C VAL A 9 15.42 -40.21 -10.16
N SER A 10 16.20 -41.11 -10.77
CA SER A 10 16.39 -42.48 -10.28
C SER A 10 17.08 -42.50 -8.90
N SER A 11 18.13 -41.70 -8.71
CA SER A 11 18.84 -41.62 -7.43
C SER A 11 18.01 -40.98 -6.32
N LEU A 12 17.18 -39.99 -6.65
CA LEU A 12 16.17 -39.40 -5.76
C LEU A 12 15.11 -40.44 -5.35
N ARG A 13 14.61 -41.26 -6.30
CA ARG A 13 13.68 -42.37 -6.00
C ARG A 13 14.33 -43.50 -5.20
N ALA A 14 15.65 -43.68 -5.24
CA ALA A 14 16.35 -44.65 -4.41
C ALA A 14 16.43 -44.19 -2.94
N HIS A 15 16.49 -42.87 -2.69
CA HIS A 15 16.65 -42.30 -1.34
C HIS A 15 15.44 -41.45 -0.91
N LYS A 16 14.22 -41.98 -1.09
CA LYS A 16 12.95 -41.24 -0.87
C LYS A 16 12.84 -40.57 0.49
N ARG A 17 13.31 -41.21 1.56
CA ARG A 17 13.26 -40.65 2.93
C ARG A 17 14.10 -39.39 3.08
N ARG A 18 15.34 -39.42 2.60
CA ARG A 18 16.26 -38.28 2.68
C ARG A 18 15.81 -37.13 1.78
N PHE A 19 15.33 -37.45 0.58
CA PHE A 19 14.76 -36.46 -0.33
C PHE A 19 13.52 -35.81 0.27
N ALA A 20 12.57 -36.59 0.79
CA ALA A 20 11.36 -36.04 1.41
C ALA A 20 11.68 -35.10 2.59
N GLY A 21 12.63 -35.47 3.46
CA GLY A 21 13.01 -34.62 4.60
C GLY A 21 13.64 -33.29 4.18
N THR A 22 14.56 -33.32 3.22
CA THR A 22 15.20 -32.08 2.71
C THR A 22 14.24 -31.21 1.91
N PHE A 23 13.40 -31.83 1.07
CA PHE A 23 12.33 -31.14 0.37
C PHE A 23 11.36 -30.46 1.33
N LEU A 24 10.87 -31.18 2.35
CA LEU A 24 9.94 -30.64 3.33
C LEU A 24 10.56 -29.48 4.12
N ALA A 25 11.83 -29.61 4.54
CA ALA A 25 12.52 -28.54 5.25
C ALA A 25 12.58 -27.24 4.44
N VAL A 26 12.98 -27.33 3.16
CA VAL A 26 13.04 -26.17 2.26
C VAL A 26 11.63 -25.65 1.97
N PHE A 27 10.68 -26.54 1.67
CA PHE A 27 9.30 -26.18 1.35
C PHE A 27 8.63 -25.42 2.49
N LEU A 28 8.73 -25.92 3.72
CA LEU A 28 8.16 -25.26 4.89
C LEU A 28 8.83 -23.90 5.16
N GLY A 29 10.15 -23.80 4.99
CA GLY A 29 10.86 -22.52 5.16
C GLY A 29 10.42 -21.46 4.15
N VAL A 30 10.34 -21.82 2.87
CA VAL A 30 9.90 -20.91 1.81
C VAL A 30 8.42 -20.57 1.93
N ALA A 31 7.56 -21.54 2.26
CA ALA A 31 6.14 -21.32 2.47
C ALA A 31 5.88 -20.34 3.62
N PHE A 32 6.62 -20.48 4.73
CA PHE A 32 6.51 -19.56 5.85
C PHE A 32 6.92 -18.14 5.47
N LEU A 33 8.08 -17.97 4.81
CA LEU A 33 8.56 -16.65 4.38
C LEU A 33 7.61 -16.00 3.37
N ALA A 34 7.12 -16.77 2.39
CA ALA A 34 6.14 -16.27 1.43
C ALA A 34 4.84 -15.84 2.14
N GLY A 35 4.36 -16.64 3.09
CA GLY A 35 3.16 -16.32 3.87
C GLY A 35 3.28 -15.02 4.68
N THR A 36 4.41 -14.79 5.35
CA THR A 36 4.61 -13.56 6.14
C THR A 36 4.73 -12.32 5.25
N LEU A 37 5.40 -12.43 4.11
CA LEU A 37 5.50 -11.34 3.13
C LEU A 37 4.13 -10.97 2.56
N VAL A 38 3.37 -11.97 2.08
CA VAL A 38 2.03 -11.75 1.52
C VAL A 38 1.07 -11.19 2.57
N MET A 39 1.12 -11.68 3.81
CA MET A 39 0.33 -11.12 4.91
C MET A 39 0.69 -9.65 5.15
N GLY A 40 1.98 -9.32 5.21
CA GLY A 40 2.44 -7.94 5.39
C GLY A 40 1.97 -7.01 4.27
N ASP A 41 2.05 -7.47 3.02
CA ASP A 41 1.59 -6.70 1.86
C ASP A 41 0.06 -6.55 1.85
N THR A 42 -0.67 -7.59 2.26
CA THR A 42 -2.13 -7.54 2.38
C THR A 42 -2.57 -6.55 3.46
N LEU A 43 -1.89 -6.55 4.62
CA LEU A 43 -2.17 -5.59 5.69
C LEU A 43 -1.93 -4.16 5.22
N ARG A 44 -0.78 -3.89 4.58
CA ARG A 44 -0.47 -2.57 4.01
C ARG A 44 -1.52 -2.14 2.99
N ALA A 45 -1.84 -2.99 2.02
CA ALA A 45 -2.86 -2.70 1.01
C ALA A 45 -4.24 -2.46 1.64
N GLY A 46 -4.60 -3.21 2.68
CA GLY A 46 -5.83 -3.01 3.44
C GLY A 46 -5.86 -1.65 4.13
N PHE A 47 -4.78 -1.25 4.79
CA PHE A 47 -4.65 0.08 5.39
C PHE A 47 -4.70 1.19 4.34
N ASP A 48 -3.98 1.05 3.23
CA ASP A 48 -4.02 2.01 2.12
C ASP A 48 -5.42 2.12 1.51
N THR A 49 -6.16 1.03 1.43
CA THR A 49 -7.55 1.05 0.94
C THR A 49 -8.48 1.75 1.93
N MET A 50 -8.30 1.53 3.23
CA MET A 50 -9.12 2.15 4.27
C MET A 50 -8.87 3.66 4.41
N PHE A 51 -7.62 4.10 4.25
CA PHE A 51 -7.22 5.49 4.51
C PHE A 51 -6.83 6.28 3.26
N GLY A 52 -6.21 5.63 2.26
CA GLY A 52 -5.74 6.27 1.03
C GLY A 52 -6.87 6.60 0.05
N ASN A 53 -7.98 5.85 0.06
CA ASN A 53 -9.11 6.12 -0.84
C ASN A 53 -9.77 7.49 -0.58
N ALA A 54 -9.82 7.94 0.69
CA ALA A 54 -10.44 9.22 1.04
C ALA A 54 -9.71 10.43 0.44
N THR A 55 -8.42 10.29 0.14
CA THR A 55 -7.56 11.34 -0.45
C THR A 55 -6.97 10.87 -1.79
N SER A 56 -7.54 9.82 -2.39
CA SER A 56 -6.99 9.27 -3.63
C SER A 56 -7.10 10.30 -4.75
N GLY A 57 -5.96 10.59 -5.40
CA GLY A 57 -5.86 11.62 -6.43
C GLY A 57 -5.65 13.05 -5.92
N THR A 58 -5.51 13.27 -4.60
CA THR A 58 -5.25 14.58 -4.01
C THR A 58 -3.85 14.65 -3.39
N ASP A 59 -2.91 15.28 -4.10
CA ASP A 59 -1.52 15.41 -3.61
C ASP A 59 -1.37 16.49 -2.52
N ALA A 60 -2.21 17.52 -2.56
CA ALA A 60 -2.17 18.63 -1.61
C ALA A 60 -3.57 19.22 -1.39
N VAL A 61 -3.81 19.72 -0.16
CA VAL A 61 -5.07 20.39 0.23
C VAL A 61 -4.74 21.81 0.71
N VAL A 62 -5.25 22.81 0.00
CA VAL A 62 -5.13 24.22 0.38
C VAL A 62 -6.32 24.60 1.27
N ARG A 63 -6.05 25.15 2.46
CA ARG A 63 -7.06 25.52 3.47
C ARG A 63 -6.61 26.71 4.31
N SER A 64 -7.54 27.39 4.99
CA SER A 64 -7.24 28.56 5.83
C SER A 64 -6.25 28.22 6.94
N ALA A 65 -5.31 29.14 7.19
CA ALA A 65 -4.35 29.04 8.28
C ALA A 65 -5.02 29.16 9.66
N GLY A 66 -6.13 29.92 9.76
CA GLY A 66 -6.91 30.09 10.98
C GLY A 66 -7.81 28.89 11.25
N ALA A 67 -7.80 28.40 12.49
CA ALA A 67 -8.74 27.41 12.98
C ALA A 67 -9.29 27.87 14.33
N ILE A 68 -10.62 27.87 14.48
CA ILE A 68 -11.27 28.04 15.77
C ILE A 68 -11.35 26.66 16.42
N THR A 69 -10.69 26.48 17.57
CA THR A 69 -10.64 25.20 18.29
C THR A 69 -11.35 25.32 19.64
N THR A 70 -12.30 24.44 19.94
CA THR A 70 -12.87 24.30 21.28
C THR A 70 -11.95 23.44 22.16
N PRO A 71 -11.80 23.71 23.47
CA PRO A 71 -11.05 22.82 24.36
C PRO A 71 -11.61 21.39 24.32
N GLY A 72 -10.81 20.44 23.84
CA GLY A 72 -11.19 19.01 23.70
C GLY A 72 -11.38 18.53 22.26
N GLU A 73 -11.42 19.43 21.27
CA GLU A 73 -11.47 19.06 19.84
C GLU A 73 -10.08 19.06 19.21
N SER A 74 -9.74 17.97 18.52
CA SER A 74 -8.50 17.84 17.76
C SER A 74 -8.57 18.45 16.35
N GLN A 75 -9.78 18.66 15.82
CA GLN A 75 -10.01 19.33 14.54
C GLN A 75 -10.94 20.52 14.75
N GLY A 76 -10.36 21.73 14.72
CA GLY A 76 -11.13 22.98 14.80
C GLY A 76 -11.84 23.33 13.49
N VAL A 77 -12.86 24.18 13.59
CA VAL A 77 -13.56 24.75 12.43
C VAL A 77 -12.65 25.77 11.76
N ARG A 78 -12.38 25.58 10.47
CA ARG A 78 -11.58 26.50 9.67
C ARG A 78 -12.49 27.43 8.88
N GLU A 79 -12.03 28.65 8.68
CA GLU A 79 -12.71 29.59 7.81
C GLU A 79 -12.65 29.10 6.35
N PRO A 80 -13.74 29.23 5.57
CA PRO A 80 -13.72 28.93 4.14
C PRO A 80 -12.65 29.77 3.41
N VAL A 81 -12.05 29.19 2.38
CA VAL A 81 -11.18 29.91 1.43
C VAL A 81 -11.97 30.24 0.17
N ASP A 82 -11.61 31.33 -0.50
CA ASP A 82 -12.26 31.71 -1.75
C ASP A 82 -11.95 30.68 -2.86
N THR A 83 -12.98 30.29 -3.61
CA THR A 83 -12.87 29.39 -4.76
C THR A 83 -12.02 29.96 -5.90
N ASP A 84 -11.85 31.29 -6.00
CA ASP A 84 -10.99 31.92 -7.01
C ASP A 84 -9.50 31.52 -6.85
N LEU A 85 -9.12 31.03 -5.67
CA LEU A 85 -7.77 30.52 -5.41
C LEU A 85 -7.39 29.34 -6.31
N VAL A 86 -8.36 28.57 -6.83
CA VAL A 86 -8.12 27.48 -7.77
C VAL A 86 -7.36 27.98 -9.00
N ARG A 87 -7.74 29.13 -9.57
CA ARG A 87 -7.04 29.70 -10.74
C ARG A 87 -5.59 30.02 -10.45
N THR A 88 -5.30 30.48 -9.24
CA THR A 88 -3.94 30.78 -8.80
C THR A 88 -3.13 29.51 -8.61
N VAL A 89 -3.74 28.44 -8.05
CA VAL A 89 -3.08 27.16 -7.81
C VAL A 89 -2.79 26.43 -9.13
N GLU A 90 -3.71 26.44 -10.10
CA GLU A 90 -3.50 25.84 -11.43
C GLU A 90 -2.31 26.44 -12.19
N GLN A 91 -1.94 27.69 -11.90
CA GLN A 91 -0.80 28.37 -12.53
C GLN A 91 0.55 27.99 -11.91
N VAL A 92 0.56 27.28 -10.78
CA VAL A 92 1.80 26.89 -10.10
C VAL A 92 2.49 25.77 -10.90
N PRO A 93 3.80 25.91 -11.23
CA PRO A 93 4.54 24.86 -11.91
C PRO A 93 4.50 23.54 -11.12
N GLY A 94 4.08 22.46 -11.79
CA GLY A 94 3.95 21.12 -11.19
C GLY A 94 2.55 20.76 -10.73
N VAL A 95 1.58 21.67 -10.76
CA VAL A 95 0.17 21.36 -10.52
C VAL A 95 -0.43 20.75 -11.79
N ALA A 96 -0.87 19.50 -11.71
CA ALA A 96 -1.51 18.80 -12.83
C ALA A 96 -3.00 19.20 -12.98
N ALA A 97 -3.70 19.36 -11.87
CA ALA A 97 -5.08 19.83 -11.80
C ALA A 97 -5.35 20.41 -10.41
N ALA A 98 -6.25 21.38 -10.31
CA ALA A 98 -6.80 21.83 -9.04
C ALA A 98 -8.33 21.84 -9.12
N ALA A 99 -9.00 21.40 -8.05
CA ALA A 99 -10.45 21.38 -7.97
C ALA A 99 -10.90 22.00 -6.64
N PRO A 100 -11.96 22.83 -6.64
CA PRO A 100 -12.57 23.28 -5.40
C PRO A 100 -13.35 22.13 -4.74
N ASP A 101 -13.17 21.94 -3.44
CA ASP A 101 -14.00 21.06 -2.60
C ASP A 101 -14.90 21.92 -1.71
N ILE A 102 -16.22 21.74 -1.81
CA ILE A 102 -17.21 22.51 -1.04
C ILE A 102 -17.89 21.55 -0.09
N GLN A 103 -17.57 21.67 1.18
CA GLN A 103 -18.17 20.87 2.25
C GLN A 103 -19.38 21.62 2.81
N GLY A 104 -20.58 21.09 2.56
CA GLY A 104 -21.82 21.56 3.19
C GLY A 104 -21.86 21.16 4.66
N ALA A 105 -22.33 22.05 5.52
CA ALA A 105 -22.52 21.81 6.95
C ALA A 105 -23.68 20.83 7.23
#